data_AF-A0A4Q1A6L2-F1
#
_entry.id   AF-A0A4Q1A6L2-F1
#
_cell.length_a   1.000
_cell.length_b   1.000
_cell.length_c   1.000
_cell.angle_alpha   90.00
_cell.angle_beta   90.00
_cell.angle_gamma   90.00
#
_symmetry.space_group_name_H-M   'P 1'
#
loop_
_entity.id
_entity.type
_entity.pdbx_description
1 polymer ?
#
loop_
_entity_poly.entity_id
_entity_poly.type
_entity_poly.pdbx_seq_one_letter_code
_entity_poly.pdbx_strand_id
1 'polypeptide(L)' 'PMPLHVQECFKYLNLKEGDFPISEKVSKEIMSLPMNPYVSDEEIEFIVGSLAKELRC' A
#
# COMPACT_ATOMS: atom_id res chain seq x y z
N PRO A 1 -1.53 -0.54 -4.34
CA PRO A 1 -2.75 -1.39 -4.36
C PRO A 1 -3.88 -0.66 -5.09
N MET A 2 -4.93 -1.35 -5.55
CA MET A 2 -6.08 -0.71 -6.23
C MET A 2 -7.39 -1.09 -5.51
N PRO A 3 -8.27 -0.13 -5.17
CA PRO A 3 -9.56 -0.43 -4.54
C PRO A 3 -10.39 -1.36 -5.42
N LEU A 4 -11.15 -2.27 -4.81
CA LEU A 4 -11.88 -3.31 -5.54
C LEU A 4 -12.86 -2.73 -6.57
N HIS A 5 -13.62 -1.70 -6.19
CA HIS A 5 -14.68 -1.13 -7.04
C HIS A 5 -14.15 -0.48 -8.34
N VAL A 6 -12.87 -0.12 -8.40
CA VAL A 6 -12.24 0.47 -9.60
C VAL A 6 -11.56 -0.59 -10.48
N GLN A 7 -11.43 -1.83 -10.02
CA GLN A 7 -10.77 -2.87 -10.81
C GLN A 7 -11.65 -3.33 -11.98
N GLU A 8 -11.01 -3.67 -13.10
CA GLU A 8 -11.70 -4.07 -14.35
C GLU A 8 -12.74 -5.17 -14.13
N CYS A 9 -12.42 -6.16 -13.30
CA CYS A 9 -13.30 -7.28 -13.02
C CYS A 9 -14.60 -6.88 -12.32
N PHE A 10 -14.69 -5.70 -11.69
CA PHE A 10 -15.88 -5.20 -10.99
C PHE A 10 -16.65 -4.13 -11.77
N LYS A 11 -16.30 -3.83 -13.03
CA LYS A 11 -17.03 -2.83 -13.84
C LYS A 11 -18.52 -3.08 -13.95
N TYR A 12 -18.97 -4.33 -13.91
CA TYR A 12 -20.39 -4.70 -13.96
C TYR A 12 -21.22 -4.14 -12.80
N LEU A 13 -20.58 -3.72 -11.70
CA LEU A 13 -21.25 -3.09 -10.55
C LEU A 13 -21.57 -1.60 -10.79
N ASN A 14 -21.06 -1.00 -11.87
CA ASN A 14 -21.24 0.42 -12.21
C ASN A 14 -20.87 1.41 -11.08
N LEU A 15 -19.91 1.01 -10.24
CA LEU A 15 -19.32 1.86 -9.21
C LEU A 15 -18.22 2.74 -9.82
N LYS A 16 -18.01 3.93 -9.26
CA LYS A 16 -17.06 4.93 -9.76
C LYS A 16 -16.15 5.46 -8.64
N GLU A 17 -15.09 6.15 -9.03
CA GLU A 17 -14.29 6.92 -8.08
C GLU A 17 -15.17 7.92 -7.30
N GLY A 18 -14.92 8.01 -6.00
CA GLY A 18 -15.73 8.79 -5.06
C GLY A 18 -16.81 7.99 -4.34
N ASP A 19 -17.18 6.79 -4.81
CA ASP A 19 -18.17 5.96 -4.11
C ASP A 19 -17.58 5.35 -2.82
N PHE A 20 -16.25 5.14 -2.78
CA PHE A 20 -15.54 4.64 -1.60
C PHE A 20 -14.28 5.47 -1.29
N PRO A 21 -14.44 6.73 -0.82
CA PRO A 21 -13.34 7.68 -0.68
C PRO A 21 -12.26 7.23 0.30
N ILE A 22 -12.63 6.48 1.35
CA ILE A 22 -11.67 5.93 2.31
C ILE A 22 -10.84 4.82 1.66
N SER A 23 -11.46 3.92 0.89
CA SER A 23 -10.73 2.85 0.21
C SER A 23 -9.76 3.43 -0.83
N GLU A 24 -10.19 4.45 -1.56
CA GLU A 24 -9.36 5.18 -2.54
C GLU A 24 -8.17 5.85 -1.88
N LYS A 25 -8.41 6.60 -0.78
CA LYS A 25 -7.35 7.24 -0.02
C LYS A 25 -6.33 6.23 0.49
N VAL A 26 -6.78 5.18 1.18
CA VAL A 26 -5.89 4.14 1.73
C VAL A 26 -5.08 3.47 0.63
N SER A 27 -5.69 3.16 -0.53
CA SER A 27 -4.98 2.52 -1.64
C SER A 27 -3.82 3.35 -2.22
N LYS A 28 -3.91 4.68 -2.10
CA LYS A 28 -2.89 5.65 -2.57
C LYS A 28 -1.77 5.87 -1.55
N GLU A 29 -2.07 5.75 -0.26
CA GLU A 29 -1.12 6.06 0.82
C GLU A 29 -0.41 4.82 1.38
N ILE A 30 -1.01 3.63 1.25
CA ILE A 30 -0.46 2.41 1.85
C ILE A 30 0.72 1.85 1.05
N MET A 31 1.74 1.40 1.76
CA MET A 31 2.90 0.67 1.24
C MET A 31 3.09 -0.62 2.05
N SER A 32 3.48 -1.70 1.37
CA SER A 32 3.82 -2.96 2.02
C SER A 32 5.33 -3.05 2.23
N LEU A 33 5.74 -3.44 3.44
CA LEU A 33 7.15 -3.72 3.75
C LEU A 33 7.41 -5.24 3.76
N PRO A 34 8.64 -5.69 3.47
CA PRO A 34 9.02 -7.08 3.64
C PRO A 34 8.79 -7.54 5.07
N MET A 35 7.93 -8.55 5.23
CA MET A 35 7.61 -9.12 6.53
C MET A 35 7.36 -10.63 6.34
N ASN A 36 8.39 -11.43 6.58
CA ASN A 36 8.30 -12.89 6.52
C ASN A 36 9.36 -13.52 7.47
N PRO A 37 9.27 -14.83 7.78
CA PRO A 37 10.16 -15.48 8.75
C PRO A 37 11.63 -15.56 8.35
N TYR A 38 11.97 -15.23 7.11
CA TYR A 38 13.32 -15.36 6.55
C TYR A 38 14.03 -14.01 6.40
N VAL A 39 13.38 -12.90 6.78
CA VAL A 39 14.03 -11.59 6.80
C VAL A 39 15.02 -11.56 7.97
N SER A 40 16.28 -11.31 7.65
CA SER A 40 17.37 -11.20 8.63
C SER A 40 17.32 -9.87 9.38
N ASP A 41 17.95 -9.82 10.56
CA ASP A 41 18.06 -8.58 11.34
C ASP A 41 18.78 -7.46 10.56
N GLU A 42 19.79 -7.80 9.76
CA GLU A 42 20.51 -6.85 8.88
C GLU A 42 19.58 -6.24 7.81
N GLU A 43 18.71 -7.05 7.20
CA GLU A 43 17.72 -6.57 6.24
C GLU A 43 16.67 -5.67 6.92
N ILE A 44 16.24 -6.02 8.13
CA ILE A 44 15.32 -5.19 8.92
C ILE A 44 15.97 -3.84 9.22
N GLU A 45 17.21 -3.80 9.70
CA GLU A 45 17.91 -2.55 9.97
C GLU A 45 18.08 -1.71 8.71
N PHE A 46 18.41 -2.33 7.57
CA PHE A 46 18.52 -1.63 6.30
C PHE A 46 17.18 -0.99 5.87
N ILE A 47 16.08 -1.74 5.97
CA ILE A 47 14.74 -1.25 5.62
C ILE A 47 14.36 -0.08 6.53
N VAL A 48 14.51 -0.24 7.85
CA VAL A 48 14.17 0.80 8.84
C VAL A 48 15.03 2.05 8.65
N GLY A 49 16.33 1.87 8.44
CA GLY A 49 17.26 2.97 8.20
C GLY A 49 16.93 3.75 6.93
N SER A 50 16.61 3.04 5.84
CA SER A 50 16.22 3.64 4.56
C SER A 50 14.92 4.44 4.68
N LEU A 51 13.90 3.88 5.35
CA LEU A 51 12.62 4.56 5.59
C LEU A 51 12.79 5.79 6.47
N ALA A 52 13.53 5.68 7.59
CA ALA A 52 13.75 6.79 8.51
C ALA A 52 14.51 7.94 7.84
N LYS A 53 15.42 7.65 6.91
CA LYS A 53 16.13 8.66 6.12
C LYS A 53 15.19 9.40 5.18
N GLU A 54 14.36 8.68 4.44
CA GLU A 54 13.48 9.29 3.42
C GLU A 54 12.30 10.05 4.03
N LEU A 55 11.75 9.56 5.15
CA LEU A 55 10.59 10.18 5.83
C LEU A 55 10.93 11.38 6.74
N ARG A 56 12.23 11.64 6.99
CA ARG A 56 12.69 12.77 7.82
C ARG A 56 13.09 14.01 7.02
N CYS A 57 13.04 13.94 5.69
CA CYS A 57 13.24 15.06 4.77
C CYS A 57 11.89 15.71 4.43
#